data_AF-A0A7L4WPX4-F1
#
_entry.id   AF-A0A7L4WPX4-F1
#
_cell.length_a   1.000
_cell.length_b   1.000
_cell.length_c   1.000
_cell.angle_alpha   90.00
_cell.angle_beta   90.00
_cell.angle_gamma   90.00
#
_symmetry.space_group_name_H-M   'P 1'
#
loop_
_entity.id
_entity.type
_entity.pdbx_description
1 polymer ?
#
loop_
_entity_poly.entity_id
_entity_poly.type
_entity_poly.pdbx_seq_one_letter_code
_entity_poly.pdbx_strand_id
1 'polypeptide(L)'
;MSTPADATGHIPPAPERGMDPRAARSRAAALAAAQELLVEQGWSAVTHVAVAARSGVGRTTLYRHWPDSPSLIYEAIAQRIASARPTRSGVLRDDLIGQLNGLRALLHDPVGERGMRVVVERAGVDPAFAGLKEALYQAGSGGFRAIIEGAKESGELPGGLDTELAIDQLAGPLMFRRLLAERTFGAEYVRTVVDGFLAANASSRPGAAVGDGER
;
A
#
# COMPACT_ATOMS: atom_id res chain seq x y z
N MET A 1 40.95 22.91 -52.39
CA MET A 1 41.17 22.18 -51.13
C MET A 1 40.01 22.48 -50.21
N SER A 2 39.32 21.42 -49.75
CA SER A 2 38.48 21.25 -48.54
C SER A 2 37.40 22.30 -48.26
N THR A 3 36.12 21.96 -48.02
CA THR A 3 35.62 21.04 -46.99
C THR A 3 34.14 20.66 -47.30
N PRO A 4 33.69 19.42 -47.00
CA PRO A 4 32.33 18.97 -47.28
C PRO A 4 31.34 19.26 -46.14
N ALA A 5 30.07 19.03 -46.48
CA ALA A 5 28.86 19.27 -45.73
C ALA A 5 28.82 18.68 -44.31
N ASP A 6 28.31 19.50 -43.41
CA ASP A 6 27.97 19.19 -42.03
C ASP A 6 26.75 18.24 -42.00
N ALA A 7 27.01 16.95 -41.78
CA ALA A 7 26.00 15.94 -41.52
C ALA A 7 25.71 15.90 -40.01
N THR A 8 24.97 16.88 -39.50
CA THR A 8 24.40 16.78 -38.16
C THR A 8 23.11 15.94 -38.25
N GLY A 9 23.29 14.62 -38.17
CA GLY A 9 22.20 13.68 -37.91
C GLY A 9 21.64 13.94 -36.52
N HIS A 10 20.48 14.60 -36.45
CA HIS A 10 19.68 14.67 -35.23
C HIS A 10 19.17 13.25 -34.92
N ILE A 11 19.90 12.51 -34.09
CA ILE A 11 19.41 11.27 -33.49
C ILE A 11 18.34 11.68 -32.47
N PRO A 12 17.05 11.33 -32.64
CA PRO A 12 16.07 11.58 -31.60
C PRO A 12 16.46 10.76 -30.36
N PRO A 13 16.31 11.30 -29.14
CA PRO A 13 16.66 10.57 -27.93
C PRO A 13 15.87 9.26 -27.88
N ALA A 14 16.60 8.16 -27.66
CA ALA A 14 16.01 6.84 -27.55
C ALA A 14 14.97 6.84 -26.41
N PRO A 15 13.78 6.26 -26.61
CA PRO A 15 12.87 6.06 -25.50
C PRO A 15 13.52 5.09 -24.53
N GLU A 16 13.65 5.48 -23.27
CA GLU A 16 13.85 4.56 -22.15
C GLU A 16 12.69 3.55 -22.16
N ARG A 17 12.89 2.36 -22.73
CA ARG A 17 11.88 1.27 -22.75
C ARG A 17 12.24 0.32 -21.61
N GLY A 18 11.53 0.26 -20.49
CA GLY A 18 10.07 0.34 -20.36
C GLY A 18 9.48 -1.01 -20.82
N MET A 19 9.16 -1.87 -19.85
CA MET A 19 8.62 -3.25 -19.98
C MET A 19 7.87 -3.54 -21.30
N ASP A 20 8.22 -4.65 -21.99
CA ASP A 20 7.46 -5.15 -23.15
C ASP A 20 5.94 -5.21 -22.82
N PRO A 21 5.07 -4.52 -23.59
CA PRO A 21 3.62 -4.52 -23.37
C PRO A 21 2.98 -5.92 -23.36
N ARG A 22 3.61 -6.92 -24.01
CA ARG A 22 3.17 -8.32 -23.93
C ARG A 22 3.53 -8.93 -22.58
N ALA A 23 4.74 -8.67 -22.09
CA ALA A 23 5.17 -9.13 -20.77
C ALA A 23 4.31 -8.50 -19.65
N ALA A 24 3.97 -7.21 -19.77
CA ALA A 24 3.07 -6.53 -18.84
C ALA A 24 1.67 -7.17 -18.81
N ARG A 25 1.09 -7.48 -19.98
CA ARG A 25 -0.22 -8.16 -20.07
C ARG A 25 -0.18 -9.58 -19.50
N SER A 26 0.85 -10.36 -19.80
CA SER A 26 1.03 -11.70 -19.23
C SER A 26 1.15 -11.63 -17.70
N ARG A 27 1.91 -10.66 -17.17
CA ARG A 27 2.04 -10.48 -15.72
C ARG A 27 0.69 -10.14 -15.08
N ALA A 28 -0.08 -9.22 -15.67
CA ALA A 28 -1.40 -8.85 -15.19
C ALA A 28 -2.39 -10.04 -15.20
N ALA A 29 -2.40 -10.83 -16.28
CA ALA A 29 -3.24 -12.03 -16.38
C ALA A 29 -2.89 -13.09 -15.33
N ALA A 30 -1.59 -13.32 -15.09
CA ALA A 30 -1.13 -14.25 -14.05
C ALA A 30 -1.58 -13.82 -12.65
N LEU A 31 -1.49 -12.52 -12.34
CA LEU A 31 -1.89 -12.00 -11.05
C LEU A 31 -3.40 -12.00 -10.85
N ALA A 32 -4.17 -11.66 -11.89
CA ALA A 32 -5.64 -11.79 -11.85
C ALA A 32 -6.04 -13.23 -11.52
N ALA A 33 -5.44 -14.22 -12.21
CA ALA A 33 -5.68 -15.63 -11.92
C ALA A 33 -5.27 -16.03 -10.49
N ALA A 34 -4.16 -15.51 -9.97
CA ALA A 34 -3.73 -15.76 -8.59
C ALA A 34 -4.71 -15.15 -7.57
N GLN A 35 -5.21 -13.95 -7.83
CA GLN A 35 -6.21 -13.28 -7.00
C GLN A 35 -7.54 -14.05 -6.98
N GLU A 36 -8.00 -14.53 -8.13
CA GLU A 36 -9.18 -15.40 -8.24
C GLU A 36 -9.00 -16.70 -7.46
N LEU A 37 -7.87 -17.39 -7.63
CA LEU A 37 -7.56 -18.61 -6.87
C LEU A 37 -7.55 -18.38 -5.36
N LEU A 38 -6.96 -17.27 -4.91
CA LEU A 38 -6.95 -16.88 -3.49
C LEU A 38 -8.38 -16.69 -2.94
N VAL A 39 -9.27 -16.09 -3.74
CA VAL A 39 -10.67 -15.83 -3.38
C VAL A 39 -11.60 -17.02 -3.62
N GLU A 40 -11.23 -18.01 -4.42
CA GLU A 40 -12.06 -19.20 -4.57
C GLU A 40 -11.66 -20.29 -3.58
N GLN A 41 -10.36 -20.54 -3.45
CA GLN A 41 -9.82 -21.79 -2.89
C GLN A 41 -8.75 -21.55 -1.81
N GLY A 42 -8.43 -20.29 -1.51
CA GLY A 42 -7.43 -19.93 -0.51
C GLY A 42 -5.99 -19.99 -1.03
N TRP A 43 -5.04 -19.72 -0.13
CA TRP A 43 -3.63 -19.49 -0.51
C TRP A 43 -2.94 -20.73 -1.08
N SER A 44 -3.29 -21.93 -0.58
CA SER A 44 -2.67 -23.19 -1.00
C SER A 44 -3.00 -23.53 -2.45
N ALA A 45 -4.08 -22.98 -3.00
CA ALA A 45 -4.44 -23.13 -4.41
C ALA A 45 -3.62 -22.22 -5.34
N VAL A 46 -2.96 -21.18 -4.81
CA VAL A 46 -2.13 -20.26 -5.58
C VAL A 46 -0.78 -20.92 -5.88
N THR A 47 -0.76 -21.75 -6.91
CA THR A 47 0.43 -22.46 -7.42
C THR A 47 0.74 -22.04 -8.85
N HIS A 48 2.00 -22.09 -9.28
CA HIS A 48 2.37 -21.83 -10.68
C HIS A 48 1.60 -22.68 -11.68
N VAL A 49 1.28 -23.93 -11.30
CA VAL A 49 0.51 -24.84 -12.15
C VAL A 49 -0.93 -24.35 -12.31
N ALA A 50 -1.62 -24.07 -11.20
CA ALA A 50 -3.00 -23.59 -11.22
C ALA A 50 -3.10 -22.21 -11.91
N VAL A 51 -2.15 -21.33 -11.63
CA VAL A 51 -2.08 -19.99 -12.23
C VAL A 51 -1.78 -20.06 -13.72
N ALA A 52 -0.88 -20.93 -14.17
CA ALA A 52 -0.63 -21.14 -15.60
C ALA A 52 -1.89 -21.66 -16.31
N ALA A 53 -2.57 -22.65 -15.71
CA ALA A 53 -3.78 -23.23 -16.27
C ALA A 53 -4.91 -22.18 -16.42
N ARG A 54 -5.04 -21.26 -15.46
CA ARG A 54 -6.11 -20.25 -15.46
C ARG A 54 -5.77 -19.00 -16.29
N SER A 55 -4.54 -18.52 -16.21
CA SER A 55 -4.11 -17.30 -16.91
C SER A 55 -3.71 -17.53 -18.37
N GLY A 56 -3.44 -18.79 -18.77
CA GLY A 56 -2.84 -19.12 -20.06
C GLY A 56 -1.36 -18.73 -20.18
N VAL A 57 -0.74 -18.22 -19.12
CA VAL A 57 0.67 -17.83 -19.11
C VAL A 57 1.55 -19.05 -18.88
N GLY A 58 2.56 -19.23 -19.74
CA GLY A 58 3.48 -20.36 -19.63
C GLY A 58 4.23 -20.42 -18.30
N ARG A 59 4.39 -21.62 -17.73
CA ARG A 59 5.05 -21.84 -16.43
C ARG A 59 6.44 -21.22 -16.33
N THR A 60 7.26 -21.33 -17.38
CA THR A 60 8.60 -20.71 -17.42
C THR A 60 8.55 -19.19 -17.24
N THR A 61 7.52 -18.54 -17.79
CA THR A 61 7.30 -17.10 -17.60
C THR A 61 6.90 -16.79 -16.16
N LEU A 62 6.05 -17.62 -15.55
CA LEU A 62 5.67 -17.45 -14.15
C LEU A 62 6.87 -17.58 -13.22
N TYR A 63 7.67 -18.65 -13.35
CA TYR A 63 8.86 -18.87 -12.50
C TYR A 63 9.92 -17.77 -12.64
N ARG A 64 10.02 -17.14 -13.82
CA ARG A 64 10.92 -15.99 -14.02
C ARG A 64 10.49 -14.76 -13.21
N HIS A 65 9.19 -14.54 -13.06
CA HIS A 65 8.64 -13.39 -12.35
C HIS A 65 8.46 -13.64 -10.86
N TRP A 66 8.06 -14.87 -10.50
CA TRP A 66 7.77 -15.30 -9.15
C TRP A 66 8.46 -16.64 -8.95
N PRO A 67 9.61 -16.72 -8.26
CA PRO A 67 10.32 -17.98 -8.06
C PRO A 67 9.52 -19.01 -7.25
N ASP A 68 8.60 -18.53 -6.40
CA ASP A 68 7.81 -19.34 -5.47
C ASP A 68 6.36 -18.83 -5.33
N SER A 69 5.48 -19.64 -4.74
CA SER A 69 4.08 -19.27 -4.52
C SER A 69 3.93 -18.04 -3.59
N PRO A 70 4.67 -17.92 -2.47
CA PRO A 70 4.60 -16.73 -1.61
C PRO A 70 4.90 -15.42 -2.32
N SER A 71 5.88 -15.36 -3.23
CA SER A 71 6.18 -14.15 -4.01
C SER A 71 5.07 -13.78 -5.00
N LEU A 72 4.37 -14.76 -5.56
CA LEU A 72 3.18 -14.52 -6.37
C LEU A 72 2.01 -13.99 -5.54
N ILE A 73 1.78 -14.58 -4.35
CA ILE A 73 0.76 -14.12 -3.40
C ILE A 73 1.09 -12.70 -2.92
N TYR A 74 2.35 -12.42 -2.59
CA TYR A 74 2.83 -11.09 -2.23
C TYR A 74 2.40 -10.07 -3.26
N GLU A 75 2.77 -10.29 -4.51
CA GLU A 75 2.54 -9.30 -5.56
C GLU A 75 1.04 -9.14 -5.85
N ALA A 76 0.27 -10.23 -5.81
CA ALA A 76 -1.17 -10.19 -5.95
C ALA A 76 -1.85 -9.29 -4.90
N ILE A 77 -1.38 -9.33 -3.64
CA ILE A 77 -1.88 -8.50 -2.54
C ILE A 77 -1.31 -7.08 -2.62
N ALA A 78 -0.01 -6.94 -2.87
CA ALA A 78 0.70 -5.66 -2.94
C ALA A 78 0.12 -4.75 -4.03
N GLN A 79 -0.36 -5.31 -5.15
CA GLN A 79 -1.09 -4.53 -6.16
C GLN A 79 -2.39 -3.93 -5.64
N ARG A 80 -3.12 -4.65 -4.77
CA ARG A 80 -4.35 -4.13 -4.15
C ARG A 80 -4.02 -3.00 -3.17
N ILE A 81 -2.98 -3.17 -2.35
CA ILE A 81 -2.47 -2.10 -1.47
C ILE A 81 -2.09 -0.87 -2.30
N ALA A 82 -1.36 -1.06 -3.40
CA ALA A 82 -0.93 0.02 -4.27
C ALA A 82 -2.10 0.78 -4.89
N SER A 83 -3.13 0.06 -5.35
CA SER A 83 -4.34 0.65 -5.94
C SER A 83 -5.20 1.43 -4.95
N ALA A 84 -5.08 1.13 -3.65
CA ALA A 84 -5.85 1.77 -2.59
C ALA A 84 -5.18 3.03 -2.01
N ARG A 85 -4.00 3.42 -2.52
CA ARG A 85 -3.28 4.61 -2.01
C ARG A 85 -3.98 5.90 -2.45
N PRO A 86 -4.34 6.79 -1.50
CA PRO A 86 -4.95 8.07 -1.80
C PRO A 86 -3.93 9.08 -2.34
N THR A 87 -4.41 10.08 -3.07
CA THR A 87 -3.65 11.31 -3.33
C THR A 87 -3.64 12.18 -2.08
N ARG A 88 -2.49 12.79 -1.75
CA ARG A 88 -2.36 13.70 -0.61
C ARG A 88 -2.83 15.10 -0.98
N SER A 89 -3.67 15.66 -0.11
CA SER A 89 -4.17 17.03 -0.15
C SER A 89 -3.22 18.01 0.56
N GLY A 90 -2.39 17.51 1.49
CA GLY A 90 -1.57 18.35 2.38
C GLY A 90 -2.30 18.82 3.64
N VAL A 91 -3.60 18.52 3.78
CA VAL A 91 -4.35 18.74 5.02
C VAL A 91 -4.29 17.46 5.84
N LEU A 92 -3.64 17.50 7.01
CA LEU A 92 -3.36 16.32 7.85
C LEU A 92 -4.60 15.42 8.05
N ARG A 93 -5.71 16.03 8.46
CA ARG A 93 -6.95 15.30 8.73
C ARG A 93 -7.46 14.56 7.50
N ASP A 94 -7.48 15.23 6.36
CA ASP A 94 -8.02 14.67 5.12
C ASP A 94 -7.09 13.60 4.55
N ASP A 95 -5.77 13.78 4.71
CA ASP A 95 -4.77 12.80 4.32
C ASP A 95 -4.86 11.52 5.18
N LEU A 96 -5.07 11.64 6.49
CA LEU A 96 -5.32 10.50 7.39
C LEU A 96 -6.63 9.77 7.04
N ILE A 97 -7.70 10.52 6.77
CA ILE A 97 -8.98 9.96 6.32
C ILE A 97 -8.80 9.22 4.99
N GLY A 98 -8.11 9.82 4.03
CA GLY A 98 -7.78 9.20 2.75
C GLY A 98 -7.03 7.89 2.95
N GLN A 99 -6.01 7.89 3.80
CA GLN A 99 -5.16 6.72 4.05
C GLN A 99 -5.96 5.59 4.72
N LEU A 100 -6.78 5.89 5.72
CA LEU A 100 -7.64 4.90 6.36
C LEU A 100 -8.80 4.43 5.48
N ASN A 101 -9.29 5.27 4.56
CA ASN A 101 -10.25 4.82 3.55
C ASN A 101 -9.62 3.84 2.56
N GLY A 102 -8.35 4.03 2.19
CA GLY A 102 -7.57 3.05 1.43
C GLY A 102 -7.47 1.72 2.17
N LEU A 103 -7.11 1.75 3.46
CA LEU A 103 -7.10 0.54 4.30
C LEU A 103 -8.48 -0.10 4.43
N ARG A 104 -9.55 0.70 4.61
CA ARG A 104 -10.94 0.20 4.63
C ARG A 104 -11.27 -0.53 3.34
N ALA A 105 -10.94 0.05 2.18
CA ALA A 105 -11.20 -0.56 0.88
C ALA A 105 -10.49 -1.90 0.75
N LEU A 106 -9.21 -1.96 1.14
CA LEU A 106 -8.44 -3.21 1.17
C LEU A 106 -9.08 -4.27 2.09
N LEU A 107 -9.55 -3.87 3.28
CA LEU A 107 -10.17 -4.76 4.25
C LEU A 107 -11.58 -5.25 3.85
N HIS A 108 -12.24 -4.56 2.92
CA HIS A 108 -13.54 -4.96 2.37
C HIS A 108 -13.42 -5.59 0.97
N ASP A 109 -12.23 -5.55 0.36
CA ASP A 109 -11.91 -6.28 -0.87
C ASP A 109 -11.63 -7.77 -0.53
N PRO A 110 -12.29 -8.73 -1.19
CA PRO A 110 -12.11 -10.15 -0.88
C PRO A 110 -10.68 -10.66 -1.01
N VAL A 111 -9.90 -10.12 -1.95
CA VAL A 111 -8.48 -10.50 -2.15
C VAL A 111 -7.65 -9.94 -1.01
N GLY A 112 -7.81 -8.65 -0.70
CA GLY A 112 -7.09 -7.96 0.37
C GLY A 112 -7.36 -8.57 1.74
N GLU A 113 -8.63 -8.82 2.06
CA GLU A 113 -9.04 -9.38 3.36
C GLU A 113 -8.53 -10.81 3.56
N ARG A 114 -8.69 -11.69 2.56
CA ARG A 114 -8.14 -13.06 2.64
C ARG A 114 -6.63 -13.07 2.67
N GLY A 115 -5.99 -12.24 1.85
CA GLY A 115 -4.53 -12.09 1.84
C GLY A 115 -4.01 -11.73 3.21
N MET A 116 -4.65 -10.78 3.89
CA MET A 116 -4.26 -10.37 5.24
C MET A 116 -4.43 -11.50 6.27
N ARG A 117 -5.55 -12.23 6.24
CA ARG A 117 -5.78 -13.37 7.14
C ARG A 117 -4.72 -14.46 6.99
N VAL A 118 -4.42 -14.84 5.75
CA VAL A 118 -3.43 -15.87 5.44
C VAL A 118 -2.06 -15.48 5.98
N VAL A 119 -1.68 -14.22 5.79
CA VAL A 119 -0.38 -13.72 6.24
C VAL A 119 -0.28 -13.71 7.76
N VAL A 120 -1.33 -13.28 8.46
CA VAL A 120 -1.39 -13.35 9.93
C VAL A 120 -1.32 -14.78 10.44
N GLU A 121 -2.05 -15.71 9.81
CA GLU A 121 -2.08 -17.14 10.18
C GLU A 121 -0.72 -17.82 9.97
N ARG A 122 -0.07 -17.60 8.82
CA ARG A 122 1.10 -18.37 8.38
C ARG A 122 2.43 -17.78 8.83
N ALA A 123 2.51 -16.47 9.08
CA ALA A 123 3.76 -15.81 9.42
C ALA A 123 4.43 -16.35 10.71
N GLY A 124 3.68 -16.97 11.61
CA GLY A 124 4.24 -17.58 12.83
C GLY A 124 4.88 -18.96 12.62
N VAL A 125 4.61 -19.63 11.49
CA VAL A 125 5.00 -21.03 11.25
C VAL A 125 5.77 -21.25 9.95
N ASP A 126 5.80 -20.25 9.07
CA ASP A 126 6.39 -20.33 7.75
C ASP A 126 7.26 -19.09 7.46
N PRO A 127 8.60 -19.24 7.38
CA PRO A 127 9.51 -18.11 7.17
C PRO A 127 9.23 -17.30 5.91
N ALA A 128 8.72 -17.93 4.84
CA ALA A 128 8.37 -17.21 3.63
C ALA A 128 7.18 -16.27 3.86
N PHE A 129 6.20 -16.71 4.65
CA PHE A 129 5.07 -15.86 5.04
C PHE A 129 5.45 -14.83 6.11
N ALA A 130 6.47 -15.08 6.93
CA ALA A 130 7.01 -14.08 7.83
C ALA A 130 7.60 -12.89 7.07
N GLY A 131 8.42 -13.16 6.03
CA GLY A 131 8.94 -12.12 5.13
C GLY A 131 7.83 -11.39 4.37
N LEU A 132 6.80 -12.12 3.94
CA LEU A 132 5.61 -11.54 3.31
C LEU A 132 4.87 -10.59 4.25
N LYS A 133 4.67 -10.97 5.52
CA LYS A 133 4.04 -10.11 6.53
C LYS A 133 4.79 -8.80 6.68
N GLU A 134 6.11 -8.86 6.80
CA GLU A 134 6.94 -7.68 6.94
C GLU A 134 6.82 -6.78 5.69
N ALA A 135 6.92 -7.35 4.50
CA ALA A 135 6.81 -6.59 3.26
C ALA A 135 5.44 -5.89 3.10
N LEU A 136 4.34 -6.58 3.44
CA LEU A 136 3.00 -5.99 3.40
C LEU A 136 2.81 -4.94 4.50
N TYR A 137 3.36 -5.16 5.69
CA TYR A 137 3.37 -4.17 6.75
C TYR A 137 4.05 -2.90 6.26
N GLN A 138 5.27 -2.99 5.73
CA GLN A 138 6.01 -1.83 5.22
C GLN A 138 5.27 -1.12 4.08
N ALA A 139 4.72 -1.87 3.12
CA ALA A 139 3.96 -1.31 2.01
C ALA A 139 2.68 -0.59 2.46
N GLY A 140 1.99 -1.11 3.47
CA GLY A 140 0.75 -0.52 4.03
C GLY A 140 1.01 0.66 4.96
N SER A 141 2.06 0.59 5.78
CA SER A 141 2.39 1.60 6.79
C SER A 141 3.17 2.80 6.24
N GLY A 142 3.88 2.66 5.12
CA GLY A 142 4.66 3.75 4.53
C GLY A 142 3.85 5.02 4.20
N GLY A 143 2.58 4.86 3.81
CA GLY A 143 1.68 6.00 3.57
C GLY A 143 1.38 6.79 4.84
N PHE A 144 1.14 6.09 5.95
CA PHE A 144 0.92 6.69 7.26
C PHE A 144 2.18 7.37 7.79
N ARG A 145 3.34 6.69 7.75
CA ARG A 145 4.62 7.28 8.21
C ARG A 145 4.87 8.62 7.55
N ALA A 146 4.75 8.69 6.24
CA ALA A 146 5.03 9.92 5.52
C ALA A 146 3.99 11.04 5.76
N ILE A 147 2.77 10.72 6.18
CA ILE A 147 1.80 11.74 6.65
C ILE A 147 2.19 12.23 8.05
N ILE A 148 2.47 11.29 8.96
CA ILE A 148 2.79 11.58 10.36
C ILE A 148 4.11 12.37 10.48
N GLU A 149 5.17 11.95 9.79
CA GLU A 149 6.44 12.67 9.81
C GLU A 149 6.32 14.07 9.20
N GLY A 150 5.60 14.22 8.09
CA GLY A 150 5.35 15.55 7.51
C GLY A 150 4.58 16.47 8.47
N ALA A 151 3.61 15.93 9.23
CA ALA A 151 2.86 16.67 10.23
C ALA A 151 3.67 17.01 11.49
N LYS A 152 4.67 16.18 11.83
CA LYS A 152 5.65 16.49 12.89
C LYS A 152 6.56 17.63 12.45
N GLU A 153 7.02 17.61 11.20
CA GLU A 153 7.84 18.67 10.61
C GLU A 153 7.09 20.01 10.50
N SER A 154 5.80 20.00 10.18
CA SER A 154 4.95 21.20 10.11
C SER A 154 4.47 21.72 11.48
N GLY A 155 4.70 20.95 12.55
CA GLY A 155 4.25 21.25 13.91
C GLY A 155 2.76 21.00 14.18
N GLU A 156 2.03 20.39 13.23
CA GLU A 156 0.63 19.98 13.42
C GLU A 156 0.52 18.81 14.41
N LEU A 157 1.54 17.94 14.45
CA LEU A 157 1.73 16.91 15.48
C LEU A 157 2.98 17.20 16.32
N PRO A 158 3.03 16.75 17.59
CA PRO A 158 4.20 16.88 18.44
C PRO A 158 5.41 16.17 17.83
N GLY A 159 6.56 16.83 17.77
CA GLY A 159 7.79 16.24 17.23
C GLY A 159 8.26 14.98 17.96
N GLY A 160 7.90 14.82 19.24
CA GLY A 160 8.19 13.64 20.06
C GLY A 160 7.16 12.50 19.95
N LEU A 161 6.15 12.63 19.08
CA LEU A 161 5.16 11.58 18.85
C LEU A 161 5.84 10.32 18.26
N ASP A 162 5.58 9.17 18.88
CA ASP A 162 5.99 7.87 18.35
C ASP A 162 5.13 7.51 17.12
N THR A 163 5.79 7.45 15.97
CA THR A 163 5.16 7.23 14.67
C THR A 163 4.58 5.82 14.53
N GLU A 164 5.22 4.80 15.11
CA GLU A 164 4.69 3.43 15.04
C GLU A 164 3.46 3.29 15.94
N LEU A 165 3.51 3.87 17.14
CA LEU A 165 2.34 3.91 18.02
C LEU A 165 1.16 4.67 17.37
N ALA A 166 1.43 5.77 16.68
CA ALA A 166 0.40 6.50 15.94
C ALA A 166 -0.22 5.65 14.83
N ILE A 167 0.58 4.87 14.11
CA ILE A 167 0.09 3.91 13.11
C ILE A 167 -0.79 2.84 13.77
N ASP A 168 -0.37 2.28 14.90
CA ASP A 168 -1.15 1.29 15.65
C ASP A 168 -2.51 1.85 16.10
N GLN A 169 -2.53 3.10 16.59
CA GLN A 169 -3.77 3.78 17.00
C GLN A 169 -4.71 4.07 15.82
N LEU A 170 -4.18 4.33 14.64
CA LEU A 170 -4.96 4.64 13.44
C LEU A 170 -5.45 3.39 12.70
N ALA A 171 -4.54 2.46 12.39
CA ALA A 171 -4.84 1.26 11.61
C ALA A 171 -5.41 0.11 12.46
N GLY A 172 -4.95 -0.01 13.72
CA GLY A 172 -5.34 -1.07 14.64
C GLY A 172 -6.85 -1.22 14.83
N PRO A 173 -7.64 -0.15 15.06
CA PRO A 173 -9.10 -0.25 15.20
C PRO A 173 -9.79 -0.87 13.99
N LEU A 174 -9.37 -0.52 12.78
CA LEU A 174 -9.92 -1.06 11.53
C LEU A 174 -9.57 -2.56 11.38
N MET A 175 -8.31 -2.90 11.65
CA MET A 175 -7.81 -4.28 11.61
C MET A 175 -8.54 -5.16 12.63
N PHE A 176 -8.64 -4.70 13.88
CA PHE A 176 -9.36 -5.39 14.95
C PHE A 176 -10.83 -5.61 14.56
N ARG A 177 -11.50 -4.55 14.11
CA ARG A 177 -12.93 -4.61 13.78
C ARG A 177 -13.22 -5.56 12.61
N ARG A 178 -12.38 -5.55 11.57
CA ARG A 178 -12.58 -6.42 10.40
C ARG A 178 -12.13 -7.86 10.64
N LEU A 179 -10.91 -8.05 11.13
CA LEU A 179 -10.24 -9.35 11.13
C LEU A 179 -10.56 -10.18 12.38
N LEU A 180 -10.63 -9.53 13.55
CA LEU A 180 -10.88 -10.20 14.83
C LEU A 180 -12.37 -10.18 15.21
N ALA A 181 -13.01 -9.02 15.11
CA ALA A 181 -14.43 -8.89 15.47
C ALA A 181 -15.38 -9.27 14.31
N GLU A 182 -14.85 -9.48 13.10
CA GLU A 182 -15.59 -9.86 11.89
C GLU A 182 -16.76 -8.92 11.53
N ARG A 183 -16.63 -7.63 11.84
CA ARG A 183 -17.65 -6.61 11.55
C ARG A 183 -17.25 -5.74 10.37
N THR A 184 -18.25 -5.40 9.55
CA THR A 184 -18.09 -4.34 8.55
C THR A 184 -18.12 -2.95 9.20
N PHE A 185 -17.60 -1.96 8.49
CA PHE A 185 -17.65 -0.56 8.92
C PHE A 185 -17.57 0.40 7.74
N GLY A 186 -18.22 1.55 7.89
CA GLY A 186 -18.31 2.59 6.87
C GLY A 186 -17.33 3.74 7.04
N ALA A 187 -17.50 4.78 6.21
CA ALA A 187 -16.69 6.00 6.25
C ALA A 187 -16.84 6.81 7.54
N GLU A 188 -17.96 6.69 8.24
CA GLU A 188 -18.15 7.31 9.54
C GLU A 188 -17.16 6.76 10.57
N TYR A 189 -17.01 5.44 10.67
CA TYR A 189 -16.07 4.82 11.62
C TYR A 189 -14.63 5.28 11.37
N VAL A 190 -14.24 5.42 10.10
CA VAL A 190 -12.93 5.99 9.72
C VAL A 190 -12.76 7.40 10.26
N ARG A 191 -13.76 8.28 10.05
CA ARG A 191 -13.72 9.66 10.56
C ARG A 191 -13.61 9.69 12.08
N THR A 192 -14.39 8.87 12.80
CA THR A 192 -14.33 8.78 14.26
C THR A 192 -12.93 8.40 14.76
N VAL A 193 -12.26 7.44 14.12
CA VAL A 193 -10.90 7.03 14.48
C VAL A 193 -9.91 8.17 14.27
N VAL A 194 -9.97 8.87 13.12
CA VAL A 194 -9.09 10.02 12.84
C VAL A 194 -9.33 11.16 13.82
N ASP A 195 -10.60 11.54 14.01
CA ASP A 195 -10.98 12.66 14.86
C ASP A 195 -10.58 12.40 16.32
N GLY A 196 -10.72 11.16 16.80
CA GLY A 196 -10.25 10.74 18.12
C GLY A 196 -8.73 10.80 18.26
N PHE A 197 -7.99 10.31 17.25
CA PHE A 197 -6.52 10.38 17.24
C PHE A 197 -6.03 11.83 17.27
N LEU A 198 -6.61 12.70 16.44
CA LEU A 198 -6.22 14.12 16.38
C LEU A 198 -6.60 14.86 17.66
N ALA A 199 -7.77 14.61 18.25
CA ALA A 199 -8.15 15.22 19.52
C ALA A 199 -7.17 14.87 20.66
N ALA A 200 -6.58 13.68 20.63
CA ALA A 200 -5.61 13.23 21.63
C ALA A 200 -4.18 13.73 21.40
N ASN A 201 -3.80 14.04 20.15
CA ASN A 201 -2.42 14.26 19.76
C ASN A 201 -2.13 15.60 19.07
N ALA A 202 -3.14 16.39 18.69
CA ALA A 202 -2.90 17.65 17.99
C ALA A 202 -2.15 18.64 18.91
N SER A 203 -1.12 19.28 18.37
CA SER A 203 -0.47 20.38 19.06
C SER A 203 -1.47 21.51 19.24
N SER A 204 -1.77 21.90 20.48
CA SER A 204 -2.43 23.18 20.75
C SER A 204 -1.51 24.27 20.21
N ARG A 205 -1.87 24.92 19.09
CA ARG A 205 -1.17 26.14 18.66
C ARG A 205 -1.18 27.11 19.85
N PRO A 206 -0.03 27.61 20.33
CA PRO A 206 -0.03 28.73 21.25
C PRO A 206 -0.76 29.87 20.55
N GLY A 207 -1.94 30.22 21.06
CA GLY A 207 -2.68 31.39 20.62
C GLY A 207 -1.77 32.60 20.71
N ALA A 208 -1.77 33.40 19.65
CA ALA A 208 -1.04 34.65 19.53
C ALA A 208 -1.10 35.43 20.84
N ALA A 209 0.06 35.72 21.42
CA ALA A 209 0.17 36.69 22.50
C ALA A 209 -0.44 37.99 21.98
N VAL A 210 -1.59 38.34 22.56
CA VAL A 210 -2.14 39.69 22.51
C VAL A 210 -1.03 40.60 23.01
N GLY A 211 -0.51 41.43 22.11
CA GLY A 211 0.38 42.51 22.51
C GLY A 211 -0.45 43.47 23.35
N ASP A 212 -0.33 43.37 24.66
CA ASP A 212 -0.69 44.44 25.58
C ASP A 212 0.21 45.63 25.26
N GLY A 213 -0.31 46.51 24.41
CA GLY A 213 0.10 47.89 24.38
C GLY A 213 -0.62 48.61 25.49
N GLU A 214 0.11 49.06 26.50
CA GLU A 214 -0.30 50.24 27.26
C GLU A 214 0.95 51.02 27.67
N ARG A 215 0.94 52.29 27.27
CA ARG A 215 1.81 53.37 27.72
C ARG A 215 1.13 54.09 28.86
#